data_AF-A0A6S7J134-F1
#
_entry.id   AF-A0A6S7J134-F1
#
_cell.length_a   1.000
_cell.length_b   1.000
_cell.length_c   1.000
_cell.angle_alpha   90.00
_cell.angle_beta   90.00
_cell.angle_gamma   90.00
#
_symmetry.space_group_name_H-M   'P 1'
#
loop_
_entity.id
_entity.type
_entity.pdbx_description
1 polymer ?
#
loop_
_entity_poly.entity_id
_entity_poly.type
_entity_poly.pdbx_seq_one_letter_code
_entity_poly.pdbx_strand_id
1 'polypeptide(L)'
;MEENASSTENLVFAHTFDHEQLQNNREVLARRLQLRRPREELVNQGIMPAVSAAPIILQQKSKLERARKSDILQRKIRVRPDRSQLIQRHILEGNVTILLQEHFIRNVKLPVAGWQPAFILTDIPNTEANNLGDVLFNEFQSKEESSCSGENNEN
;
A
#
# COMPACT_ATOMS: atom_id res chain seq x y z
N MET A 1 -48.39 -7.73 -47.68
CA MET A 1 -48.15 -6.58 -46.79
C MET A 1 -48.26 -7.10 -45.38
N GLU A 2 -47.17 -7.58 -44.77
CA GLU A 2 -47.05 -7.81 -43.32
C GLU A 2 -45.64 -8.33 -43.01
N GLU A 3 -44.68 -7.42 -42.92
CA GLU A 3 -43.38 -7.67 -42.29
C GLU A 3 -42.98 -6.38 -41.57
N ASN A 4 -43.35 -6.22 -40.30
CA ASN A 4 -42.81 -5.14 -39.45
C ASN A 4 -43.02 -5.36 -37.93
N ALA A 5 -43.62 -6.48 -37.48
CA ALA A 5 -43.89 -6.68 -36.04
C ALA A 5 -42.67 -7.16 -35.23
N SER A 6 -41.76 -7.94 -35.83
CA SER A 6 -40.65 -8.59 -35.09
C SER A 6 -39.51 -7.63 -34.70
N SER A 7 -39.27 -6.56 -35.48
CA SER A 7 -38.15 -5.65 -35.24
C SER A 7 -38.40 -4.69 -34.06
N THR A 8 -39.66 -4.33 -33.79
CA THR A 8 -40.06 -3.46 -32.68
C THR A 8 -40.03 -4.17 -31.32
N GLU A 9 -40.43 -5.44 -31.24
CA GLU A 9 -40.46 -6.18 -29.96
C GLU A 9 -39.06 -6.47 -29.42
N ASN A 10 -38.09 -6.73 -30.30
CA ASN A 10 -36.68 -6.93 -29.92
C ASN A 10 -36.04 -5.65 -29.34
N LEU A 11 -36.42 -4.47 -29.84
CA LEU A 11 -35.91 -3.18 -29.35
C LEU A 11 -36.50 -2.82 -27.97
N VAL A 12 -37.79 -3.11 -27.77
CA VAL A 12 -38.47 -2.90 -26.48
C VAL A 12 -37.92 -3.85 -25.42
N PHE A 13 -37.69 -5.12 -25.75
CA PHE A 13 -37.12 -6.11 -24.82
C PHE A 13 -35.71 -5.72 -24.34
N ALA A 14 -34.83 -5.31 -25.25
CA ALA A 14 -33.49 -4.82 -24.91
C ALA A 14 -33.54 -3.58 -24.01
N HIS A 15 -34.39 -2.60 -24.34
CA HIS A 15 -34.56 -1.39 -23.53
C HIS A 15 -35.14 -1.70 -22.14
N THR A 16 -36.07 -2.67 -22.02
CA THR A 16 -36.63 -3.06 -20.72
C THR A 16 -35.62 -3.80 -19.85
N PHE A 17 -34.78 -4.66 -20.44
CA PHE A 17 -33.73 -5.38 -19.73
C PHE A 17 -32.68 -4.41 -19.18
N ASP A 18 -32.25 -3.43 -19.98
CA ASP A 18 -31.34 -2.38 -19.53
C ASP A 18 -31.94 -1.54 -18.41
N HIS A 19 -33.25 -1.26 -18.46
CA HIS A 19 -33.95 -0.52 -17.41
C HIS A 19 -34.00 -1.29 -16.08
N GLU A 20 -34.31 -2.58 -16.11
CA GLU A 20 -34.35 -3.44 -14.91
C GLU A 20 -32.95 -3.59 -14.29
N GLN A 21 -31.92 -3.77 -15.12
CA GLN A 21 -30.53 -3.78 -14.65
C GLN A 21 -30.14 -2.45 -13.99
N LEU A 22 -30.56 -1.31 -14.55
CA LEU A 22 -30.33 0.01 -13.94
C LEU A 22 -31.07 0.17 -12.60
N GLN A 23 -32.29 -0.36 -12.48
CA GLN A 23 -33.03 -0.36 -11.22
C GLN A 23 -32.31 -1.19 -10.15
N ASN A 24 -31.86 -2.40 -10.49
CA ASN A 24 -31.10 -3.27 -9.58
C ASN A 24 -29.78 -2.61 -9.15
N ASN A 25 -29.05 -2.00 -10.09
CA ASN A 25 -27.82 -1.27 -9.79
C ASN A 25 -28.07 -0.09 -8.85
N ARG A 26 -29.19 0.62 -9.02
CA ARG A 26 -29.59 1.72 -8.14
C ARG A 26 -29.85 1.23 -6.71
N GLU A 27 -30.54 0.12 -6.54
CA GLU A 27 -30.81 -0.47 -5.22
C GLU A 27 -29.53 -0.97 -4.52
N VAL A 28 -28.66 -1.66 -5.25
CA VAL A 28 -27.37 -2.14 -4.74
C VAL A 28 -26.49 -0.96 -4.32
N LEU A 29 -26.42 0.09 -5.15
CA LEU A 29 -25.65 1.30 -4.85
C LEU A 29 -26.19 2.01 -3.61
N ALA A 30 -27.52 2.16 -3.49
CA ALA A 30 -28.15 2.77 -2.32
C ALA A 30 -27.75 2.03 -1.04
N ARG A 31 -27.79 0.70 -1.04
CA ARG A 31 -27.33 -0.12 0.09
C ARG A 31 -25.85 0.07 0.40
N ARG A 32 -24.98 0.04 -0.62
CA ARG A 32 -23.53 0.23 -0.44
C ARG A 32 -23.18 1.62 0.11
N LEU A 33 -23.90 2.65 -0.29
CA LEU A 33 -23.71 4.00 0.23
C LEU A 33 -24.17 4.15 1.67
N GLN A 34 -25.21 3.42 2.11
CA GLN A 34 -25.61 3.40 3.52
C GLN A 34 -24.56 2.69 4.40
N LEU A 35 -23.96 1.61 3.89
CA LEU A 35 -22.93 0.84 4.60
C LEU A 35 -21.51 1.43 4.46
N ARG A 36 -21.36 2.59 3.84
CA ARG A 36 -20.03 3.19 3.63
C ARG A 36 -19.42 3.63 4.97
N ARG A 37 -18.11 3.43 5.12
CA ARG A 37 -17.35 3.91 6.28
C ARG A 37 -17.17 5.44 6.21
N PRO A 38 -17.17 6.16 7.35
CA PRO A 38 -16.91 7.60 7.36
C PRO A 38 -15.46 7.88 6.95
N ARG A 39 -15.24 9.07 6.38
CA ARG A 39 -13.92 9.51 5.89
C ARG A 39 -12.82 9.39 6.95
N GLU A 40 -13.11 9.76 8.18
CA GLU A 40 -12.16 9.77 9.29
C GLU A 40 -11.60 8.36 9.57
N GLU A 41 -12.46 7.34 9.52
CA GLU A 41 -12.04 5.95 9.72
C GLU A 41 -11.10 5.48 8.60
N LEU A 42 -11.38 5.88 7.35
CA LEU A 42 -10.51 5.57 6.21
C LEU A 42 -9.14 6.25 6.31
N VAL A 43 -9.09 7.47 6.85
CA VAL A 43 -7.82 8.18 7.12
C VAL A 43 -7.05 7.48 8.24
N ASN A 44 -7.72 7.09 9.31
CA ASN A 44 -7.09 6.40 10.45
C ASN A 44 -6.53 5.02 10.06
N GLN A 45 -7.18 4.32 9.14
CA GLN A 45 -6.69 3.05 8.57
C GLN A 45 -5.58 3.25 7.52
N GLY A 46 -5.27 4.50 7.15
CA GLY A 46 -4.24 4.81 6.14
C GLY A 46 -4.68 4.53 4.69
N ILE A 47 -5.98 4.36 4.43
CA ILE A 47 -6.53 4.14 3.08
C ILE A 47 -6.65 5.48 2.33
N MET A 48 -7.08 6.53 3.02
CA MET A 48 -7.22 7.88 2.45
C MET A 48 -6.24 8.88 3.08
N PRO A 49 -5.79 9.90 2.32
CA PRO A 49 -4.95 10.96 2.86
C PRO A 49 -5.75 11.84 3.83
N ALA A 50 -5.09 12.23 4.94
CA ALA A 50 -5.69 13.09 5.95
C ALA A 50 -6.06 14.48 5.39
N VAL A 51 -5.21 15.04 4.52
CA VAL A 51 -5.40 16.34 3.87
C VAL A 51 -6.11 16.17 2.54
N SER A 52 -7.14 16.97 2.29
CA SER A 52 -7.77 17.08 0.97
C SER A 52 -6.94 18.05 0.12
N ALA A 53 -5.98 17.52 -0.63
CA ALA A 53 -5.17 18.27 -1.59
C ALA A 53 -5.12 17.49 -2.92
N ALA A 54 -4.70 18.16 -4.00
CA ALA A 54 -4.56 17.50 -5.30
C ALA A 54 -3.61 16.29 -5.22
N PRO A 55 -3.88 15.18 -5.94
CA PRO A 55 -3.08 13.95 -5.88
C PRO A 55 -1.57 14.18 -6.14
N ILE A 56 -1.25 15.05 -7.10
CA ILE A 56 0.14 15.40 -7.46
C ILE A 56 0.89 15.98 -6.25
N ILE A 57 0.25 16.88 -5.50
CA ILE A 57 0.85 17.54 -4.33
C ILE A 57 1.06 16.51 -3.21
N LEU A 58 0.12 15.58 -3.03
CA LEU A 58 0.24 14.52 -2.02
C LEU A 58 1.40 13.57 -2.34
N GLN A 59 1.60 13.22 -3.61
CA GLN A 59 2.72 12.39 -4.06
C GLN A 59 4.06 13.09 -3.81
N GLN A 60 4.19 14.36 -4.20
CA GLN A 60 5.40 15.15 -3.96
C GLN A 60 5.70 15.29 -2.46
N LYS A 61 4.69 15.57 -1.65
CA LYS A 61 4.81 15.61 -0.18
C LYS A 61 5.31 14.29 0.38
N SER A 62 4.76 13.16 -0.05
CA SER A 62 5.18 11.82 0.41
C SER A 62 6.63 11.53 0.06
N LYS A 63 7.05 11.86 -1.17
CA LYS A 63 8.44 11.75 -1.63
C LYS A 63 9.39 12.57 -0.75
N LEU A 64 9.02 13.82 -0.45
CA LEU A 64 9.79 14.70 0.43
C LEU A 64 9.87 14.16 1.87
N GLU A 65 8.74 13.71 2.43
CA GLU A 65 8.71 13.14 3.78
C GLU A 65 9.58 11.87 3.89
N ARG A 66 9.56 11.01 2.87
CA ARG A 66 10.41 9.82 2.81
C ARG A 66 11.89 10.21 2.73
N ALA A 67 12.27 11.13 1.85
CA ALA A 67 13.65 11.61 1.72
C ALA A 67 14.15 12.19 3.05
N ARG A 68 13.35 13.08 3.68
CA ARG A 68 13.68 13.66 4.99
C ARG A 68 13.88 12.60 6.07
N LYS A 69 13.01 11.59 6.14
CA LYS A 69 13.16 10.47 7.09
C LYS A 69 14.42 9.66 6.81
N SER A 70 14.73 9.42 5.53
CA SER A 70 15.96 8.73 5.11
C SER A 70 17.19 9.48 5.61
N ASP A 71 17.30 10.78 5.34
CA ASP A 71 18.45 11.60 5.74
C ASP A 71 18.63 11.64 7.27
N ILE A 72 17.52 11.78 8.00
CA ILE A 72 17.52 11.74 9.47
C ILE A 72 18.04 10.38 9.96
N LEU A 73 17.55 9.29 9.37
CA LEU A 73 17.96 7.95 9.76
C LEU A 73 19.43 7.70 9.46
N GLN A 74 19.90 8.08 8.26
CA GLN A 74 21.30 7.99 7.87
C GLN A 74 22.20 8.74 8.85
N ARG A 75 21.82 9.96 9.25
CA ARG A 75 22.53 10.70 10.29
C ARG A 75 22.56 9.96 11.62
N LYS A 76 21.42 9.45 12.09
CA LYS A 76 21.31 8.73 13.38
C LYS A 76 22.11 7.43 13.40
N ILE A 77 22.19 6.73 12.27
CA ILE A 77 22.98 5.51 12.13
C ILE A 77 24.47 5.83 12.23
N ARG A 78 24.95 6.89 11.56
CA ARG A 78 26.36 7.31 11.63
C ARG A 78 26.82 7.66 13.04
N VAL A 79 25.95 8.27 13.84
CA VAL A 79 26.25 8.66 15.23
C VAL A 79 25.72 7.66 16.25
N ARG A 80 25.43 6.42 15.85
CA ARG A 80 24.90 5.40 16.75
C ARG A 80 25.92 5.14 17.88
N PRO A 81 25.55 5.32 19.16
CA PRO A 81 26.46 5.05 20.27
C PRO A 81 26.71 3.55 20.39
N ASP A 82 27.95 3.20 20.73
CA ASP A 82 28.31 1.82 21.02
C ASP A 82 27.65 1.33 22.32
N ARG A 83 27.45 0.01 22.43
CA ARG A 83 26.81 -0.61 23.60
C ARG A 83 27.56 -0.27 24.90
N SER A 84 28.89 -0.26 24.85
CA SER A 84 29.75 0.10 25.99
C SER A 84 29.42 1.50 26.55
N GLN A 85 29.22 2.48 25.66
CA GLN A 85 28.87 3.85 26.02
C GLN A 85 27.49 3.95 26.68
N LEU A 86 26.54 3.12 26.24
CA LEU A 86 25.20 3.07 26.82
C LEU A 86 25.20 2.42 28.23
N ILE A 87 26.07 1.44 28.47
CA ILE A 87 26.28 0.83 29.80
C ILE A 87 26.93 1.82 30.76
N GLN A 88 27.96 2.55 30.31
CA GLN A 88 28.62 3.58 31.11
C GLN A 88 27.65 4.68 31.55
N ARG A 89 26.68 5.01 30.70
CA ARG A 89 25.63 6.00 31.01
C ARG A 89 24.46 5.40 31.80
N HIS A 90 24.53 4.14 32.21
CA HIS A 90 23.47 3.42 32.93
C HIS A 90 22.12 3.40 32.18
N ILE A 91 22.16 3.38 30.83
CA ILE A 91 20.96 3.23 29.98
C ILE A 91 20.71 1.74 29.69
N LEU A 92 21.78 0.96 29.54
CA LEU A 92 21.73 -0.49 29.38
C LEU A 92 22.42 -1.18 30.56
N GLU A 93 21.89 -2.32 30.97
CA GLU A 93 22.51 -3.19 31.96
C GLU A 93 23.68 -3.97 31.33
N GLY A 94 24.76 -4.14 32.11
CA GLY A 94 26.01 -4.75 31.65
C GLY A 94 25.91 -6.25 31.34
N ASN A 95 24.82 -6.90 31.70
CA ASN A 95 24.55 -8.30 31.39
C ASN A 95 24.34 -8.49 29.87
N VAL A 96 25.33 -9.11 29.22
CA VAL A 96 25.31 -9.38 27.77
C VAL A 96 24.40 -10.57 27.41
N THR A 97 23.72 -11.14 28.39
CA THR A 97 22.84 -12.29 28.24
C THR A 97 21.39 -11.86 28.43
N ILE A 98 20.79 -11.31 27.37
CA ILE A 98 19.34 -11.48 27.16
C ILE A 98 19.01 -12.99 26.97
N LEU A 99 20.04 -13.86 26.90
CA LEU A 99 19.96 -15.31 26.81
C LEU A 99 20.81 -16.02 27.90
N LEU A 100 20.54 -15.78 29.18
CA LEU A 100 20.75 -16.81 30.22
C LEU A 100 19.55 -16.88 31.17
N GLN A 101 18.34 -16.85 30.58
CA GLN A 101 17.22 -17.61 31.12
C GLN A 101 16.43 -18.21 29.95
N GLU A 102 16.77 -19.45 29.62
CA GLU A 102 15.92 -20.45 28.98
C GLU A 102 14.65 -20.70 29.82
N HIS A 103 13.82 -19.67 30.07
CA HIS A 103 12.67 -19.82 30.98
C HIS A 103 11.46 -18.92 30.71
N PHE A 104 11.39 -18.21 29.58
CA PHE A 104 10.16 -17.50 29.19
C PHE A 104 9.47 -18.04 27.91
N ILE A 105 10.17 -18.80 27.06
CA ILE A 105 9.56 -19.40 25.84
C ILE A 105 8.93 -20.80 26.12
N ARG A 106 9.11 -21.38 27.31
CA ARG A 106 8.60 -22.75 27.58
C ARG A 106 7.12 -22.87 27.97
N ASN A 107 6.37 -21.78 28.17
CA ASN A 107 4.96 -21.85 28.58
C ASN A 107 4.02 -20.88 27.86
N VAL A 108 4.16 -20.72 26.55
CA VAL A 108 3.02 -20.31 25.70
C VAL A 108 2.64 -21.50 24.84
N LYS A 109 1.63 -22.25 25.29
CA LYS A 109 0.95 -23.28 24.50
C LYS A 109 0.19 -22.57 23.36
N LEU A 110 0.89 -22.26 22.27
CA LEU A 110 0.22 -21.92 21.02
C LEU A 110 -0.39 -23.22 20.46
N PRO A 111 -1.69 -23.29 20.16
CA PRO A 111 -2.27 -24.46 19.51
C PRO A 111 -1.69 -24.55 18.09
N VAL A 112 -0.82 -25.54 17.89
CA VAL A 112 -0.25 -25.87 16.58
C VAL A 112 -1.33 -26.60 15.77
N ALA A 113 -2.28 -25.85 15.24
CA ALA A 113 -3.20 -26.32 14.21
C ALA A 113 -3.36 -25.18 13.19
N GLY A 114 -2.47 -25.16 12.19
CA GLY A 114 -2.64 -24.29 11.02
C GLY A 114 -1.43 -23.48 10.57
N TRP A 115 -0.30 -23.50 11.28
CA TRP A 115 0.93 -22.89 10.78
C TRP A 115 1.61 -23.83 9.78
N GLN A 116 1.23 -23.73 8.52
CA GLN A 116 2.05 -24.28 7.44
C GLN A 116 3.23 -23.31 7.22
N PRO A 117 4.49 -23.77 7.31
CA PRO A 117 5.62 -22.96 6.89
C PRO A 117 5.50 -22.79 5.37
N ALA A 118 5.22 -21.58 4.92
CA ALA A 118 5.30 -21.25 3.50
C ALA A 118 6.76 -21.49 3.05
N PHE A 119 6.93 -22.55 2.26
CA PHE A 119 7.93 -22.74 1.21
C PHE A 119 9.28 -22.03 1.45
N ILE A 120 10.28 -22.79 1.88
CA ILE A 120 11.67 -22.33 1.95
C ILE A 120 12.14 -21.99 0.53
N LEU A 121 12.32 -20.69 0.26
CA LEU A 121 13.10 -20.23 -0.88
C LEU A 121 14.57 -20.42 -0.51
N THR A 122 15.17 -21.50 -0.99
CA THR A 122 16.61 -21.74 -0.94
C THR A 122 17.34 -20.61 -1.63
N ASP A 123 18.36 -20.08 -0.94
CA ASP A 123 19.50 -19.35 -1.46
C ASP A 123 19.21 -18.29 -2.53
N ILE A 124 18.81 -17.09 -2.10
CA ILE A 124 19.12 -15.88 -2.89
C ILE A 124 20.61 -15.58 -2.66
N PRO A 125 21.49 -15.74 -3.66
CA PRO A 125 22.88 -15.33 -3.51
C PRO A 125 22.94 -13.82 -3.26
N ASN A 126 23.74 -13.42 -2.28
CA ASN A 126 24.09 -12.03 -2.02
C ASN A 126 24.93 -11.48 -3.18
N THR A 127 24.29 -11.15 -4.29
CA THR A 127 24.88 -10.36 -5.37
C THR A 127 23.87 -9.29 -5.74
N GLU A 128 24.25 -8.02 -5.53
CA GLU A 128 23.59 -6.81 -6.04
C GLU A 128 22.30 -6.31 -5.34
N ALA A 129 22.22 -6.41 -4.02
CA ALA A 129 21.18 -5.72 -3.23
C ALA A 129 21.40 -4.19 -3.07
N ASN A 130 22.25 -3.57 -3.91
CA ASN A 130 22.49 -2.12 -3.90
C ASN A 130 21.84 -1.39 -5.08
N ASN A 131 21.12 -2.08 -5.99
CA ASN A 131 20.54 -1.42 -7.15
C ASN A 131 19.04 -1.72 -7.37
N LEU A 132 18.42 -2.73 -6.76
CA LEU A 132 17.03 -3.08 -7.11
C LEU A 132 15.97 -2.11 -6.54
N GLY A 133 16.20 -1.55 -5.35
CA GLY A 133 15.31 -0.53 -4.78
C GLY A 133 15.37 0.78 -5.56
N ASP A 134 16.56 1.15 -6.03
CA ASP A 134 16.79 2.36 -6.81
C ASP A 134 16.39 2.18 -8.29
N VAL A 135 16.58 0.99 -8.87
CA VAL A 135 16.14 0.68 -10.25
C VAL A 135 14.62 0.66 -10.36
N LEU A 136 13.88 0.04 -9.43
CA LEU A 136 12.40 0.06 -9.46
C LEU A 136 11.82 1.45 -9.15
N PHE A 137 12.48 2.23 -8.30
CA PHE A 137 12.06 3.61 -8.01
C PHE A 137 12.38 4.57 -9.18
N ASN A 138 13.51 4.39 -9.86
CA ASN A 138 13.89 5.15 -11.05
C ASN A 138 13.08 4.74 -12.29
N GLU A 139 12.75 3.46 -12.46
CA GLU A 139 11.91 2.97 -13.57
C GLU A 139 10.46 3.47 -13.46
N PHE A 140 9.96 3.72 -12.25
CA PHE A 140 8.67 4.37 -12.03
C PHE A 140 8.71 5.88 -12.34
N GLN A 141 9.82 6.57 -12.05
CA GLN A 141 10.00 7.98 -12.43
C GLN A 141 10.14 8.18 -13.95
N SER A 142 10.85 7.30 -14.66
CA SER A 142 11.01 7.39 -16.12
C SER A 142 9.70 7.17 -16.90
N LYS A 143 8.71 6.46 -16.32
CA LYS A 143 7.38 6.30 -16.92
C LYS A 143 6.45 7.50 -16.67
N GLU A 144 6.66 8.27 -15.59
CA GLU A 144 5.88 9.49 -15.31
C GLU A 144 6.33 10.68 -16.17
N GLU A 145 7.63 10.80 -16.49
CA GLU A 145 8.16 11.90 -17.32
C GLU A 145 7.74 11.80 -18.80
N SER A 146 7.50 10.60 -19.33
CA SER A 146 7.06 10.38 -20.72
C SER A 146 5.60 10.80 -20.98
N SER A 147 4.78 10.95 -19.94
CA SER A 147 3.34 11.24 -20.10
C SER A 147 2.99 12.74 -20.10
N CYS A 148 3.95 13.66 -19.94
CA CYS A 148 3.68 15.10 -19.80
C CYS A 148 4.25 16.01 -20.91
N SER A 149 4.85 15.49 -21.98
CA SER A 149 5.21 16.32 -23.13
C SER A 149 4.01 16.48 -24.09
N GLY A 150 3.07 17.34 -23.71
CA GLY A 150 2.14 17.95 -24.66
C GLY A 150 2.91 18.85 -25.61
N GLU A 151 2.85 18.54 -26.89
CA GLU A 151 3.45 19.29 -27.99
C GLU A 151 2.90 20.72 -28.04
N ASN A 152 3.69 21.71 -27.64
CA ASN A 152 3.47 23.10 -28.03
C ASN A 152 4.07 23.28 -29.43
N ASN A 153 3.28 23.00 -30.47
CA ASN A 153 3.62 23.43 -31.83
C ASN A 153 3.12 24.86 -32.02
N GLU A 154 4.07 25.80 -31.94
CA GLU A 154 3.91 27.15 -32.48
C GLU A 154 3.72 27.08 -34.00
N ASN A 155 2.62 27.65 -34.50
CA ASN A 155 2.47 28.23 -35.83
C ASN A 155 1.34 29.27 -35.79
#